data_AF-A0A7X3ULR0-F1
#
_entry.id   AF-A0A7X3ULR0-F1
#
_cell.length_a   1.000
_cell.length_b   1.000
_cell.length_c   1.000
_cell.angle_alpha   90.00
_cell.angle_beta   90.00
_cell.angle_gamma   90.00
#
_symmetry.space_group_name_H-M   'P 1'
#
loop_
_entity.id
_entity.type
_entity.pdbx_description
1 polymer ?
#
loop_
_entity_poly.entity_id
_entity_poly.type
_entity_poly.pdbx_seq_one_letter_code
_entity_poly.pdbx_strand_id
1 'polypeptide(L)'
;MNSEQRSVQNPLATLDLSRFRIDSESFVGQVIELGTRFEKLPPNIGDALLGFLRLQGLHYGKRYRSGIAIRRENLEHGVRQSLISMDLGLEARAESDLNQAVDIIAQGDFEACRKRGYEIAFFRLQEMAQMCRAMLLRPEVKFLQSEYRAIARWATAVPETWMRPQDDDEDESQLVDPKRDYAAYQVAFRRLAFLRSIPKAALTEVEMAVEARTYDGLLRNLILALALDMESLLPSDVQIEAFRQRCFEEGKMREEVRSKVFELMDRQLETSVEDTEDRLAIRRDFEAEIEFLEEVSFSPFTGVFLLPDQPEDEE
;
A
#
# COMPACT_ATOMS: atom_id res chain seq x y z
N MET A 1 -52.90 33.86 18.34
CA MET A 1 -52.52 33.38 17.01
C MET A 1 -51.30 34.16 16.58
N ASN A 2 -50.11 33.58 16.67
CA ASN A 2 -48.91 34.05 15.97
C ASN A 2 -48.10 32.80 15.63
N SER A 3 -48.31 32.34 14.41
CA SER A 3 -47.55 31.27 13.78
C SER A 3 -46.21 31.85 13.32
N GLU A 4 -45.17 31.69 14.13
CA GLU A 4 -43.80 31.86 13.69
C GLU A 4 -43.49 30.79 12.63
N GLN A 5 -43.48 31.20 11.37
CA GLN A 5 -42.84 30.44 10.30
C GLN A 5 -41.34 30.42 10.59
N ARG A 6 -40.89 29.43 11.37
CA ARG A 6 -39.49 29.02 11.35
C ARG A 6 -39.19 28.57 9.94
N SER A 7 -38.50 29.40 9.16
CA SER A 7 -37.89 28.95 7.92
C SER A 7 -37.03 27.76 8.29
N VAL A 8 -37.38 26.57 7.81
CA VAL A 8 -36.52 25.40 7.87
C VAL A 8 -35.33 25.74 6.99
N GLN A 9 -34.31 26.37 7.57
CA GLN A 9 -33.03 26.55 6.91
C GLN A 9 -32.58 25.16 6.50
N ASN A 10 -32.49 24.94 5.20
CA ASN A 10 -32.05 23.68 4.64
C ASN A 10 -30.65 23.39 5.22
N PRO A 11 -30.45 22.34 6.02
CA PRO A 11 -29.15 22.04 6.63
C PRO A 11 -28.06 21.76 5.58
N LEU A 12 -28.43 21.68 4.30
CA LEU A 12 -27.51 21.67 3.16
C LEU A 12 -26.88 23.04 2.84
N ALA A 13 -27.50 24.15 3.24
CA ALA A 13 -27.08 25.51 2.89
C ALA A 13 -25.88 26.02 3.72
N THR A 14 -25.52 25.32 4.81
CA THR A 14 -24.40 25.65 5.70
C THR A 14 -23.15 24.80 5.45
N LEU A 15 -23.20 23.82 4.55
CA LEU A 15 -22.06 23.00 4.19
C LEU A 15 -21.33 23.60 2.99
N ASP A 16 -20.14 24.13 3.25
CA ASP A 16 -19.23 24.60 2.22
C ASP A 16 -18.58 23.41 1.48
N LEU A 17 -19.38 22.77 0.62
CA LEU A 17 -18.95 21.68 -0.24
C LEU A 17 -18.05 22.16 -1.40
N SER A 18 -17.79 23.48 -1.51
CA SER A 18 -16.87 24.08 -2.49
C SER A 18 -15.41 23.72 -2.25
N ARG A 19 -15.10 23.23 -1.04
CA ARG A 19 -13.77 22.78 -0.65
C ARG A 19 -13.37 21.42 -1.23
N PHE A 20 -14.33 20.62 -1.68
CA PHE A 20 -14.03 19.36 -2.38
C PHE A 20 -13.54 19.68 -3.77
N ARG A 21 -12.23 19.51 -3.97
CA ARG A 21 -11.59 19.58 -5.27
C ARG A 21 -11.31 18.16 -5.74
N ILE A 22 -11.53 17.94 -7.03
CA ILE A 22 -11.01 16.73 -7.68
C ILE A 22 -9.50 16.94 -7.75
N ASP A 23 -8.76 16.03 -7.14
CA ASP A 23 -7.31 16.05 -7.16
C ASP A 23 -6.81 15.83 -8.60
N SER A 24 -5.97 16.73 -9.12
CA SER A 24 -5.40 16.58 -10.47
C SER A 24 -4.53 15.33 -10.59
N GLU A 25 -4.00 14.81 -9.48
CA GLU A 25 -3.22 13.58 -9.47
C GLU A 25 -4.11 12.32 -9.48
N SER A 26 -5.40 12.43 -9.14
CA SER A 26 -6.36 11.33 -9.26
C SER A 26 -6.60 10.96 -10.73
N PHE A 27 -6.95 9.71 -11.01
CA PHE A 27 -7.16 9.27 -12.40
C PHE A 27 -8.31 10.01 -13.06
N VAL A 28 -9.43 10.20 -12.35
CA VAL A 28 -10.54 11.04 -12.82
C VAL A 28 -10.11 12.49 -13.04
N GLY A 29 -9.24 13.04 -12.19
CA GLY A 29 -8.65 14.37 -12.36
C GLY A 29 -7.85 14.50 -13.66
N GLN A 30 -6.94 13.55 -13.90
CA GLN A 30 -6.13 13.48 -15.12
C GLN A 30 -7.00 13.34 -16.38
N VAL A 31 -8.06 12.52 -16.32
CA VAL A 31 -9.01 12.33 -17.42
C VAL A 31 -9.78 13.62 -17.72
N ILE A 32 -10.24 14.34 -16.70
CA ILE A 32 -10.94 15.62 -16.88
C ILE A 32 -9.99 16.66 -17.46
N GLU A 33 -8.76 16.75 -16.95
CA GLU A 33 -7.74 17.67 -17.47
C GLU A 33 -7.45 17.38 -18.94
N LEU A 34 -7.17 16.12 -19.28
CA LEU A 34 -6.89 15.68 -20.64
C LEU A 34 -8.08 15.97 -21.58
N GLY A 35 -9.28 15.55 -21.18
CA GLY A 35 -10.49 15.72 -21.97
C GLY A 35 -10.87 17.18 -22.19
N THR A 36 -10.64 18.06 -21.20
CA THR A 36 -10.87 19.50 -21.33
C THR A 36 -9.82 20.14 -22.23
N ARG A 37 -8.53 19.78 -22.04
CA ARG A 37 -7.41 20.31 -22.83
C ARG A 37 -7.54 20.02 -24.33
N PHE A 38 -8.07 18.84 -24.67
CA PHE A 38 -8.28 18.41 -26.05
C PHE A 38 -9.73 18.60 -26.54
N GLU A 39 -10.55 19.38 -25.83
CA GLU A 39 -11.94 19.69 -26.21
C GLU A 39 -12.83 18.46 -26.44
N LYS A 40 -12.48 17.33 -25.84
CA LYS A 40 -13.24 16.07 -25.89
C LYS A 40 -14.34 16.00 -24.84
N LEU A 41 -14.24 16.83 -23.79
CA LEU A 41 -15.26 16.93 -22.74
C LEU A 41 -15.89 18.33 -22.72
N PRO A 42 -17.17 18.44 -22.32
CA PRO A 42 -17.81 19.73 -22.11
C PRO A 42 -17.06 20.57 -21.06
N PRO A 43 -17.01 21.91 -21.21
CA PRO A 43 -16.27 22.79 -20.32
C PRO A 43 -16.78 22.77 -18.86
N ASN A 44 -18.02 22.32 -18.64
CA ASN A 44 -18.65 22.21 -17.33
C ASN A 44 -18.64 20.77 -16.74
N ILE A 45 -17.90 19.83 -17.34
CA ILE A 45 -17.88 18.43 -16.88
C ILE A 45 -17.40 18.30 -15.43
N GLY A 46 -16.43 19.11 -15.02
CA GLY A 46 -15.92 19.14 -13.64
C GLY A 46 -16.99 19.56 -12.63
N ASP A 47 -17.81 20.56 -12.97
CA ASP A 47 -18.93 21.00 -12.14
C ASP A 47 -20.02 19.93 -12.05
N ALA A 48 -20.31 19.27 -13.16
CA ALA A 48 -21.28 18.17 -13.21
C ALA A 48 -20.84 17.00 -12.32
N LEU A 49 -19.57 16.59 -12.40
CA LEU A 49 -19.02 15.55 -11.54
C LEU A 49 -19.03 15.98 -10.07
N LEU A 50 -18.62 17.20 -9.75
CA LEU A 50 -18.64 17.69 -8.38
C LEU A 50 -20.07 17.73 -7.80
N GLY A 51 -21.06 18.12 -8.61
CA GLY A 51 -22.47 18.05 -8.25
C GLY A 51 -22.92 16.61 -7.95
N PHE A 52 -22.53 15.65 -8.80
CA PHE A 52 -22.79 14.23 -8.59
C PHE A 52 -22.16 13.71 -7.28
N LEU A 53 -20.87 13.98 -7.04
CA LEU A 53 -20.16 13.53 -5.84
C LEU A 53 -20.81 14.07 -4.55
N ARG A 54 -21.24 15.35 -4.56
CA ARG A 54 -21.96 15.96 -3.43
C ARG A 54 -23.31 15.30 -3.17
N LEU A 55 -24.05 14.94 -4.23
CA LEU A 55 -25.32 14.21 -4.09
C LEU A 55 -25.09 12.84 -3.43
N GLN A 56 -24.04 12.12 -3.83
CA GLN A 56 -23.68 10.83 -3.22
C GLN A 56 -23.22 10.99 -1.77
N GLY A 57 -22.43 12.01 -1.48
CA GLY A 57 -22.07 12.38 -0.10
C GLY A 57 -23.30 12.58 0.77
N LEU A 58 -24.31 13.29 0.27
CA LEU A 58 -25.59 13.47 0.96
C LEU A 58 -26.34 12.15 1.18
N HIS A 59 -26.36 11.26 0.19
CA HIS A 59 -26.97 9.94 0.34
C HIS A 59 -26.28 9.12 1.43
N TYR A 60 -24.95 9.10 1.45
CA TYR A 60 -24.18 8.47 2.51
C TYR A 60 -24.50 9.10 3.88
N GLY A 61 -24.42 10.42 3.99
CA GLY A 61 -24.71 11.14 5.22
C GLY A 61 -26.10 10.87 5.79
N LYS A 62 -27.12 10.73 4.93
CA LYS A 62 -28.48 10.35 5.33
C LYS A 62 -28.55 8.91 5.85
N ARG A 63 -27.82 7.98 5.23
CA ARG A 63 -27.80 6.55 5.60
C ARG A 63 -27.13 6.31 6.94
N TYR A 64 -26.04 7.03 7.23
CA TYR A 64 -25.19 6.82 8.41
C TYR A 64 -25.33 7.94 9.46
N ARG A 65 -26.42 8.72 9.42
CA ARG A 65 -26.66 9.77 10.43
C ARG A 65 -26.84 9.16 11.82
N SER A 66 -26.17 9.76 12.81
CA SER A 66 -26.50 9.55 14.22
C SER A 66 -27.46 10.67 14.66
N GLY A 67 -28.73 10.34 14.91
CA GLY A 67 -29.74 11.33 15.30
C GLY A 67 -30.34 12.12 14.13
N ILE A 68 -30.73 13.38 14.37
CA ILE A 68 -31.51 14.18 13.42
C ILE A 68 -30.62 14.90 12.39
N ALA A 69 -29.45 15.39 12.81
CA ALA A 69 -28.53 16.14 11.97
C ALA A 69 -27.57 15.21 11.22
N ILE A 70 -27.24 15.59 9.97
CA ILE A 70 -26.16 14.95 9.22
C ILE A 70 -24.86 15.60 9.66
N ARG A 71 -23.94 14.79 10.18
CA ARG A 71 -22.59 15.22 10.56
C ARG A 71 -21.78 15.57 9.32
N ARG A 72 -20.90 16.57 9.45
CA ARG A 72 -20.04 17.00 8.35
C ARG A 72 -19.14 15.86 7.89
N GLU A 73 -18.54 15.14 8.84
CA GLU A 73 -17.61 14.04 8.60
C GLU A 73 -18.23 12.94 7.72
N ASN A 74 -19.50 12.62 7.94
CA ASN A 74 -20.22 11.64 7.11
C ASN A 74 -20.42 12.10 5.66
N LEU A 75 -20.61 13.41 5.45
CA LEU A 75 -20.72 13.97 4.11
C LEU A 75 -19.36 13.95 3.41
N GLU A 76 -18.30 14.38 4.09
CA GLU A 76 -16.94 14.37 3.55
C GLU A 76 -16.52 12.94 3.18
N HIS A 77 -16.82 11.98 4.05
CA HIS A 77 -16.55 10.58 3.81
C HIS A 77 -17.34 10.03 2.61
N GLY A 78 -18.63 10.34 2.50
CA GLY A 78 -19.43 9.90 1.35
C GLY A 78 -18.95 10.49 0.01
N VAL A 79 -18.50 11.75 0.01
CA VAL A 79 -17.88 12.38 -1.18
C VAL A 79 -16.57 11.66 -1.53
N ARG A 80 -15.70 11.43 -0.55
CA ARG A 80 -14.43 10.72 -0.75
C ARG A 80 -14.64 9.29 -1.27
N GLN A 81 -15.56 8.55 -0.65
CA GLN A 81 -15.91 7.19 -1.07
C GLN A 81 -16.38 7.17 -2.53
N SER A 82 -17.21 8.14 -2.91
CA SER A 82 -17.72 8.26 -4.27
C SER A 82 -16.63 8.61 -5.28
N LEU A 83 -15.69 9.50 -4.92
CA LEU A 83 -14.57 9.88 -5.78
C LEU A 83 -13.62 8.70 -6.00
N ILE A 84 -13.21 7.99 -4.94
CA ILE A 84 -12.35 6.81 -5.07
C ILE A 84 -13.07 5.70 -5.86
N SER A 85 -14.37 5.52 -5.66
CA SER A 85 -15.16 4.57 -6.45
C SER A 85 -15.24 4.99 -7.92
N MET A 86 -15.32 6.28 -8.22
CA MET A 86 -15.25 6.78 -9.59
C MET A 86 -13.88 6.47 -10.22
N ASP A 87 -12.79 6.74 -9.50
CA ASP A 87 -11.42 6.43 -9.92
C ASP A 87 -11.26 4.94 -10.25
N LEU A 88 -11.53 4.06 -9.30
CA LEU A 88 -11.37 2.62 -9.46
C LEU A 88 -12.25 2.05 -10.58
N GLY A 89 -13.49 2.53 -10.67
CA GLY A 89 -14.42 2.08 -11.69
C GLY A 89 -14.03 2.55 -13.08
N LEU A 90 -13.52 3.77 -13.21
CA LEU A 90 -13.06 4.32 -14.47
C LEU A 90 -11.77 3.64 -14.94
N GLU A 91 -10.78 3.49 -14.06
CA GLU A 91 -9.53 2.75 -14.32
C GLU A 91 -9.84 1.34 -14.82
N ALA A 92 -10.73 0.61 -14.13
CA ALA A 92 -11.07 -0.75 -14.50
C ALA A 92 -11.83 -0.86 -15.83
N ARG A 93 -12.69 0.11 -16.16
CA ARG A 93 -13.45 0.10 -17.43
C ARG A 93 -12.62 0.55 -18.63
N ALA A 94 -11.64 1.41 -18.38
CA ALA A 94 -10.74 1.94 -19.39
C ALA A 94 -9.43 1.15 -19.49
N GLU A 95 -9.25 0.09 -18.69
CA GLU A 95 -7.99 -0.65 -18.60
C GLU A 95 -6.78 0.28 -18.39
N SER A 96 -6.98 1.32 -17.59
CA SER A 96 -6.02 2.42 -17.34
C SER A 96 -5.64 3.27 -18.55
N ASP A 97 -6.33 3.15 -19.70
CA ASP A 97 -6.16 4.02 -20.86
C ASP A 97 -6.90 5.36 -20.66
N LEU A 98 -6.13 6.45 -20.59
CA LEU A 98 -6.67 7.79 -20.39
C LEU A 98 -7.59 8.26 -21.53
N ASN A 99 -7.32 7.90 -22.79
CA ASN A 99 -8.18 8.28 -23.91
C ASN A 99 -9.51 7.54 -23.86
N GLN A 100 -9.48 6.24 -23.58
CA GLN A 100 -10.70 5.46 -23.40
C GLN A 100 -11.51 5.96 -22.21
N ALA A 101 -10.84 6.34 -21.12
CA ALA A 101 -11.49 6.92 -19.95
C ALA A 101 -12.18 8.26 -20.27
N VAL A 102 -11.58 9.12 -21.09
CA VAL A 102 -12.22 10.36 -21.59
C VAL A 102 -13.51 10.02 -22.35
N ASP A 103 -13.47 9.04 -23.25
CA ASP A 103 -14.64 8.63 -24.03
C ASP A 103 -15.76 8.06 -23.15
N ILE A 104 -15.41 7.32 -22.09
CA ILE A 104 -16.36 6.81 -21.09
C ILE A 104 -17.00 7.95 -20.30
N ILE A 105 -16.21 8.93 -19.85
CA ILE A 105 -16.72 10.11 -19.12
C ILE A 105 -17.61 10.98 -20.01
N ALA A 106 -17.28 11.12 -21.30
CA ALA A 106 -18.08 11.88 -22.27
C ALA A 106 -19.52 11.33 -22.43
N GLN A 107 -19.72 10.04 -22.19
CA GLN A 107 -21.04 9.40 -22.21
C GLN A 107 -21.92 9.77 -21.00
N GLY A 108 -21.34 10.39 -19.96
CA GLY A 108 -22.07 10.93 -18.80
C GLY A 108 -22.54 9.90 -17.77
N ASP A 109 -22.07 8.66 -17.84
CA ASP A 109 -22.50 7.58 -16.94
C ASP A 109 -21.62 7.46 -15.68
N PHE A 110 -21.66 8.50 -14.84
CA PHE A 110 -20.92 8.53 -13.58
C PHE A 110 -21.37 7.42 -12.61
N GLU A 111 -22.67 7.13 -12.58
CA GLU A 111 -23.20 6.16 -11.62
C GLU A 111 -22.72 4.73 -11.92
N ALA A 112 -22.61 4.33 -13.19
CA ALA A 112 -22.05 3.01 -13.52
C ALA A 112 -20.58 2.89 -13.12
N CYS A 113 -19.76 3.92 -13.36
CA CYS A 113 -18.36 3.95 -12.91
C CYS A 113 -18.29 3.85 -11.38
N ARG A 114 -19.05 4.68 -10.66
CA ARG A 114 -19.09 4.67 -9.20
C ARG A 114 -19.52 3.30 -8.64
N LYS A 115 -20.55 2.66 -9.19
CA LYS A 115 -20.99 1.33 -8.74
C LYS A 115 -19.91 0.28 -8.96
N ARG A 116 -19.29 0.27 -10.14
CA ARG A 116 -18.22 -0.68 -10.46
C ARG A 116 -17.02 -0.51 -9.52
N GLY A 117 -16.57 0.71 -9.28
CA GLY A 117 -15.45 0.93 -8.36
C GLY A 117 -15.79 0.66 -6.91
N TYR A 118 -17.05 0.83 -6.48
CA TYR A 118 -17.48 0.41 -5.15
C TYR A 118 -17.36 -1.12 -4.98
N GLU A 119 -17.77 -1.91 -5.98
CA GLU A 119 -17.59 -3.37 -5.96
C GLU A 119 -16.11 -3.75 -5.85
N ILE A 120 -15.25 -3.12 -6.66
CA ILE A 120 -13.80 -3.34 -6.61
C ILE A 120 -13.25 -3.02 -5.21
N ALA A 121 -13.59 -1.85 -4.68
CA ALA A 121 -13.18 -1.43 -3.35
C ALA A 121 -13.66 -2.39 -2.25
N PHE A 122 -14.89 -2.87 -2.35
CA PHE A 122 -15.45 -3.84 -1.41
C PHE A 122 -14.61 -5.12 -1.37
N PHE A 123 -14.32 -5.71 -2.53
CA PHE A 123 -13.54 -6.96 -2.60
C PHE A 123 -12.09 -6.73 -2.14
N ARG A 124 -11.47 -5.60 -2.49
CA ARG A 124 -10.13 -5.24 -2.01
C ARG A 124 -10.06 -5.16 -0.49
N LEU A 125 -11.01 -4.47 0.14
CA LEU A 125 -11.06 -4.36 1.61
C LEU A 125 -11.36 -5.71 2.27
N GLN A 126 -12.23 -6.52 1.67
CA GLN A 126 -12.54 -7.86 2.16
C GLN A 126 -11.30 -8.77 2.15
N GLU A 127 -10.58 -8.76 1.03
CA GLU A 127 -9.32 -9.48 0.85
C GLU A 127 -8.27 -9.00 1.87
N MET A 128 -8.02 -7.69 1.93
CA MET A 128 -7.09 -7.08 2.91
C MET A 128 -7.43 -7.53 4.34
N ALA A 129 -8.69 -7.41 4.76
CA ALA A 129 -9.09 -7.77 6.11
C ALA A 129 -8.91 -9.28 6.40
N GLN A 130 -9.25 -10.14 5.45
CA GLN A 130 -9.10 -11.59 5.61
C GLN A 130 -7.62 -12.00 5.64
N MET A 131 -6.83 -11.52 4.68
CA MET A 131 -5.42 -11.87 4.54
C MET A 131 -4.59 -11.30 5.68
N CYS A 132 -4.76 -10.02 6.05
CA CYS A 132 -4.03 -9.42 7.16
C CYS A 132 -4.33 -10.10 8.50
N ARG A 133 -5.57 -10.52 8.77
CA ARG A 133 -5.88 -11.35 9.95
C ARG A 133 -5.10 -12.66 9.95
N ALA A 134 -5.00 -13.33 8.81
CA ALA A 134 -4.21 -14.54 8.68
C ALA A 134 -2.70 -14.27 8.83
N MET A 135 -2.20 -13.14 8.31
CA MET A 135 -0.79 -12.74 8.42
C MET A 135 -0.37 -12.48 9.87
N LEU A 136 -1.20 -11.82 10.67
CA LEU A 136 -0.88 -11.51 12.08
C LEU A 136 -0.70 -12.77 12.95
N LEU A 137 -1.21 -13.93 12.52
CA LEU A 137 -1.04 -15.20 13.22
C LEU A 137 0.29 -15.92 12.87
N ARG A 138 1.07 -15.34 11.95
CA ARG A 138 2.29 -15.96 11.41
C ARG A 138 3.54 -15.36 12.08
N PRO A 139 4.54 -16.16 12.45
CA PRO A 139 5.77 -15.65 13.05
C PRO A 139 6.53 -14.69 12.13
N GLU A 140 6.45 -14.90 10.81
CA GLU A 140 7.13 -14.12 9.78
C GLU A 140 6.72 -12.62 9.79
N VAL A 141 5.54 -12.29 10.33
CA VAL A 141 5.07 -10.90 10.45
C VAL A 141 6.02 -10.04 11.30
N LYS A 142 6.83 -10.66 12.16
CA LYS A 142 7.84 -9.98 12.98
C LYS A 142 8.96 -9.34 12.17
N PHE A 143 9.16 -9.74 10.92
CA PHE A 143 10.11 -9.10 10.00
C PHE A 143 9.50 -7.88 9.28
N LEU A 144 8.18 -7.70 9.36
CA LEU A 144 7.43 -6.60 8.73
C LEU A 144 7.08 -5.52 9.77
N GLN A 145 8.04 -5.13 10.61
CA GLN A 145 7.78 -4.20 11.72
C GLN A 145 7.33 -2.82 11.22
N SER A 146 7.90 -2.35 10.10
CA SER A 146 7.51 -1.08 9.46
C SER A 146 6.06 -1.09 8.97
N GLU A 147 5.55 -2.25 8.56
CA GLU A 147 4.19 -2.42 8.05
C GLU A 147 3.22 -2.93 9.11
N TYR A 148 3.69 -3.39 10.27
CA TYR A 148 2.88 -4.09 11.26
C TYR A 148 1.63 -3.29 11.65
N ARG A 149 1.80 -1.99 11.90
CA ARG A 149 0.69 -1.08 12.23
C ARG A 149 -0.35 -1.00 11.10
N ALA A 150 0.13 -0.90 9.85
CA ALA A 150 -0.74 -0.88 8.68
C ALA A 150 -1.47 -2.22 8.50
N ILE A 151 -0.78 -3.35 8.67
CA ILE A 151 -1.35 -4.71 8.62
C ILE A 151 -2.44 -4.87 9.69
N ALA A 152 -2.18 -4.44 10.93
CA ALA A 152 -3.15 -4.47 12.02
C ALA A 152 -4.39 -3.62 11.71
N ARG A 153 -4.19 -2.43 11.17
CA ARG A 153 -5.28 -1.54 10.71
C ARG A 153 -6.10 -2.17 9.59
N TRP A 154 -5.46 -2.80 8.60
CA TRP A 154 -6.16 -3.44 7.49
C TRP A 154 -6.93 -4.69 7.91
N ALA A 155 -6.43 -5.43 8.89
CA ALA A 155 -7.08 -6.63 9.45
C ALA A 155 -8.48 -6.35 10.04
N THR A 156 -8.73 -5.11 10.45
CA THR A 156 -10.00 -4.67 11.07
C THR A 156 -10.86 -3.80 10.13
N ALA A 157 -10.46 -3.65 8.86
CA ALA A 157 -11.21 -2.87 7.89
C ALA A 157 -12.61 -3.45 7.62
N VAL A 158 -13.62 -2.59 7.56
CA VAL A 158 -15.00 -2.94 7.23
C VAL A 158 -15.29 -2.56 5.77
N PRO A 159 -15.50 -3.53 4.86
CA PRO A 159 -15.67 -3.27 3.42
C PRO A 159 -16.83 -2.33 3.06
N GLU A 160 -17.91 -2.35 3.83
CA GLU A 160 -19.10 -1.55 3.55
C GLU A 160 -18.89 -0.06 3.85
N THR A 161 -18.14 0.24 4.90
CA THR A 161 -17.99 1.58 5.46
C THR A 161 -16.62 2.20 5.18
N TRP A 162 -15.62 1.38 4.81
CA TRP A 162 -14.23 1.78 4.60
C TRP A 162 -13.59 2.36 5.86
N MET A 163 -14.06 1.87 7.01
CA MET A 163 -13.60 2.29 8.33
C MET A 163 -13.16 1.08 9.14
N ARG A 164 -12.28 1.30 10.11
CA ARG A 164 -12.05 0.36 11.22
C ARG A 164 -12.92 0.71 12.43
N PRO A 165 -13.23 -0.26 13.31
CA PRO A 165 -13.76 0.03 14.64
C PRO A 165 -12.84 1.02 15.38
N GLN A 166 -13.44 1.92 16.15
CA GLN A 166 -12.71 2.86 16.99
C GLN A 166 -12.24 2.12 18.24
N ASP A 167 -10.93 2.07 18.46
CA ASP A 167 -10.37 1.79 19.77
C ASP A 167 -10.23 3.12 20.53
N ASP A 168 -10.60 3.14 21.81
CA ASP A 168 -10.75 4.37 22.60
C ASP A 168 -9.45 5.17 22.79
N ASP A 169 -8.29 4.58 22.48
CA ASP A 169 -6.96 5.11 22.82
C ASP A 169 -6.08 5.55 21.62
N GLU A 170 -6.57 5.54 20.37
CA GLU A 170 -5.74 5.90 19.20
C GLU A 170 -6.25 7.09 18.37
N ASP A 171 -5.38 8.10 18.22
CA ASP A 171 -5.56 9.31 17.39
C ASP A 171 -5.34 9.05 15.88
N GLU A 172 -5.47 7.78 15.45
CA GLU A 172 -5.22 7.37 14.08
C GLU A 172 -6.48 7.43 13.20
N SER A 173 -6.27 7.79 11.94
CA SER A 173 -7.34 7.83 10.95
C SER A 173 -8.08 6.49 10.90
N GLN A 174 -9.37 6.52 11.20
CA GLN A 174 -10.27 5.37 11.10
C GLN A 174 -10.49 4.91 9.66
N LEU A 175 -10.12 5.75 8.69
CA LEU A 175 -10.39 5.53 7.28
C LEU A 175 -9.34 4.59 6.66
N VAL A 176 -9.84 3.63 5.88
CA VAL A 176 -9.01 2.75 5.06
C VAL A 176 -9.31 3.06 3.59
N ASP A 177 -8.27 3.38 2.83
CA ASP A 177 -8.36 3.80 1.44
C ASP A 177 -8.16 2.60 0.50
N PRO A 178 -9.22 2.08 -0.17
CA PRO A 178 -9.14 0.87 -0.99
C PRO A 178 -8.29 1.02 -2.27
N LYS A 179 -7.80 2.22 -2.57
CA LYS A 179 -6.86 2.46 -3.67
C LYS A 179 -5.44 2.56 -3.13
N ARG A 180 -5.17 3.52 -2.23
CA ARG A 180 -3.83 3.77 -1.69
C ARG A 180 -3.36 2.66 -0.75
N ASP A 181 -4.20 2.25 0.18
CA ASP A 181 -3.83 1.22 1.16
C ASP A 181 -3.73 -0.17 0.52
N TYR A 182 -4.50 -0.43 -0.54
CA TYR A 182 -4.42 -1.70 -1.25
C TYR A 182 -3.05 -1.90 -1.94
N ALA A 183 -2.47 -0.83 -2.51
CA ALA A 183 -1.12 -0.89 -3.08
C ALA A 183 -0.06 -1.20 -2.02
N ALA A 184 -0.14 -0.55 -0.85
CA ALA A 184 0.74 -0.83 0.28
C ALA A 184 0.54 -2.25 0.85
N TYR A 185 -0.70 -2.74 0.87
CA TYR A 185 -1.03 -4.10 1.23
C TYR A 185 -0.38 -5.12 0.29
N GLN A 186 -0.42 -4.89 -1.03
CA GLN A 186 0.24 -5.77 -2.01
C GLN A 186 1.75 -5.88 -1.76
N VAL A 187 2.41 -4.77 -1.40
CA VAL A 187 3.83 -4.78 -1.00
C VAL A 187 4.04 -5.67 0.22
N ALA A 188 3.27 -5.48 1.30
CA ALA A 188 3.40 -6.29 2.51
C ALA A 188 3.12 -7.79 2.25
N PHE A 189 2.13 -8.09 1.43
CA PHE A 189 1.77 -9.47 1.07
C PHE A 189 2.88 -10.16 0.26
N ARG A 190 3.50 -9.45 -0.69
CA ARG A 190 4.67 -9.93 -1.45
C ARG A 190 5.88 -10.17 -0.56
N ARG A 191 6.17 -9.24 0.35
CA ARG A 191 7.25 -9.40 1.34
C ARG A 191 7.02 -10.65 2.19
N LEU A 192 5.78 -10.92 2.60
CA LEU A 192 5.44 -12.16 3.31
C LEU A 192 5.62 -13.41 2.43
N ALA A 193 5.23 -13.37 1.16
CA ALA A 193 5.46 -14.48 0.23
C ALA A 193 6.96 -14.80 0.09
N PHE A 194 7.80 -13.77 0.01
CA PHE A 194 9.26 -13.92 0.06
C PHE A 194 9.73 -14.56 1.36
N LEU A 195 9.31 -14.06 2.53
CA LEU A 195 9.70 -14.62 3.83
C LEU A 195 9.35 -16.10 3.93
N ARG A 196 8.20 -16.51 3.39
CA ARG A 196 7.75 -17.90 3.35
C ARG A 196 8.51 -18.77 2.35
N SER A 197 9.19 -18.16 1.38
CA SER A 197 10.07 -18.88 0.46
C SER A 197 11.41 -19.27 1.10
N ILE A 198 11.81 -18.60 2.19
CA ILE A 198 13.07 -18.89 2.87
C ILE A 198 12.95 -20.20 3.66
N PRO A 199 13.99 -21.06 3.67
CA PRO A 199 14.00 -22.25 4.50
C PRO A 199 13.73 -21.92 5.97
N LYS A 200 12.73 -22.60 6.56
CA LYS A 200 12.27 -22.33 7.93
C LYS A 200 13.39 -22.37 8.96
N ALA A 201 14.35 -23.29 8.81
CA ALA A 201 15.48 -23.41 9.72
C ALA A 201 16.34 -22.13 9.76
N ALA A 202 16.63 -21.55 8.60
CA ALA A 202 17.40 -20.32 8.49
C ALA A 202 16.63 -19.12 9.08
N LEU A 203 15.32 -19.04 8.82
CA LEU A 203 14.50 -17.99 9.40
C LEU A 203 14.40 -18.09 10.93
N THR A 204 14.21 -19.30 11.46
CA THR A 204 14.18 -19.55 12.92
C THR A 204 15.52 -19.21 13.59
N GLU A 205 16.65 -19.45 12.93
CA GLU A 205 17.97 -19.05 13.43
C GLU A 205 18.04 -17.53 13.63
N VAL A 206 17.66 -16.75 12.61
CA VAL A 206 17.59 -15.28 12.73
C VAL A 206 16.58 -14.85 13.80
N GLU A 207 15.44 -15.54 13.89
CA GLU A 207 14.43 -15.26 14.92
C GLU A 207 14.90 -15.53 16.35
N MET A 208 15.91 -16.37 16.55
CA MET A 208 16.43 -16.66 17.89
C MET A 208 17.58 -15.74 18.28
N ALA A 209 18.31 -15.21 17.29
CA ALA A 209 19.54 -14.47 17.53
C ALA A 209 19.39 -12.95 17.47
N VAL A 210 18.32 -12.41 16.87
CA VAL A 210 18.19 -10.98 16.60
C VAL A 210 16.90 -10.42 17.19
N GLU A 211 16.97 -9.39 18.03
CA GLU A 211 15.78 -8.75 18.59
C GLU A 211 15.09 -7.83 17.56
N ALA A 212 15.84 -6.90 16.94
CA ALA A 212 15.33 -5.93 15.98
C ALA A 212 15.36 -6.47 14.53
N ARG A 213 14.29 -7.15 14.12
CA ARG A 213 14.18 -7.80 12.80
C ARG A 213 13.53 -6.88 11.77
N THR A 214 14.16 -6.74 10.61
CA THR A 214 13.60 -6.01 9.46
C THR A 214 13.68 -6.87 8.20
N TYR A 215 12.73 -6.65 7.29
CA TYR A 215 12.71 -7.29 5.97
C TYR A 215 13.99 -6.94 5.19
N ASP A 216 14.34 -5.66 5.11
CA ASP A 216 15.50 -5.18 4.35
C ASP A 216 16.81 -5.77 4.92
N GLY A 217 16.92 -5.86 6.26
CA GLY A 217 18.08 -6.48 6.91
C GLY A 217 18.21 -7.97 6.58
N LEU A 218 17.11 -8.72 6.59
CA LEU A 218 17.11 -10.13 6.21
C LEU A 218 17.47 -10.31 4.73
N LEU A 219 16.97 -9.43 3.86
CA LEU A 219 17.25 -9.43 2.44
C LEU A 219 18.75 -9.24 2.16
N ARG A 220 19.40 -8.29 2.85
CA ARG A 220 20.85 -8.07 2.78
C ARG A 220 21.64 -9.26 3.30
N ASN A 221 21.23 -9.85 4.42
CA ASN A 221 21.87 -11.05 4.96
C ASN A 221 21.79 -12.21 3.98
N LEU A 222 20.66 -12.38 3.27
CA LEU A 222 20.52 -13.39 2.22
C LEU A 222 21.42 -13.10 1.01
N ILE A 223 21.48 -11.84 0.54
CA ILE A 223 22.40 -11.44 -0.56
C ILE A 223 23.84 -11.81 -0.19
N LEU A 224 24.27 -11.47 1.02
CA LEU A 224 25.60 -11.80 1.53
C LEU A 224 25.81 -13.32 1.57
N ALA A 225 24.85 -14.06 2.12
CA ALA A 225 24.95 -15.52 2.24
C ALA A 225 25.04 -16.20 0.86
N LEU A 226 24.24 -15.78 -0.11
CA LEU A 226 24.29 -16.29 -1.49
C LEU A 226 25.61 -15.92 -2.18
N ALA A 227 26.12 -14.71 -1.95
CA ALA A 227 27.38 -14.26 -2.54
C ALA A 227 28.57 -15.08 -2.01
N LEU A 228 28.59 -15.40 -0.72
CA LEU A 228 29.69 -16.09 -0.04
C LEU A 228 29.48 -17.61 0.14
N ASP A 229 28.39 -18.19 -0.37
CA ASP A 229 28.02 -19.60 -0.19
C ASP A 229 27.91 -20.00 1.29
N MET A 230 27.26 -19.15 2.09
CA MET A 230 27.03 -19.41 3.51
C MET A 230 25.81 -20.29 3.76
N GLU A 231 25.91 -21.15 4.77
CA GLU A 231 24.79 -21.99 5.23
C GLU A 231 23.88 -21.27 6.24
N SER A 232 24.38 -20.20 6.88
CA SER A 232 23.65 -19.38 7.86
C SER A 232 23.36 -17.99 7.28
N LEU A 233 22.24 -17.40 7.71
CA LEU A 233 21.86 -16.01 7.42
C LEU A 233 22.43 -15.01 8.44
N LEU A 234 23.22 -15.45 9.43
CA LEU A 234 23.80 -14.58 10.44
C LEU A 234 25.30 -14.41 10.17
N PRO A 235 25.71 -13.31 9.50
CA PRO A 235 27.10 -13.10 9.20
C PRO A 235 27.89 -12.65 10.44
N SER A 236 29.11 -13.14 10.57
CA SER A 236 30.13 -12.58 11.45
C SER A 236 30.82 -11.37 10.80
N ASP A 237 31.52 -10.56 11.61
CA ASP A 237 32.31 -9.42 11.10
C ASP A 237 33.33 -9.85 10.04
N VAL A 238 33.91 -11.04 10.19
CA VAL A 238 34.85 -11.62 9.22
C VAL A 238 34.17 -11.89 7.87
N GLN A 239 32.93 -12.39 7.89
CA GLN A 239 32.15 -12.63 6.68
C GLN A 239 31.68 -11.34 6.03
N ILE A 240 31.29 -10.33 6.82
CA ILE A 240 30.94 -8.99 6.30
C ILE A 240 32.14 -8.35 5.60
N GLU A 241 33.33 -8.41 6.21
CA GLU A 241 34.53 -7.87 5.61
C GLU A 241 34.94 -8.67 4.36
N ALA A 242 34.82 -10.00 4.39
CA ALA A 242 35.05 -10.84 3.22
C ALA A 242 34.08 -10.53 2.08
N PHE A 243 32.80 -10.28 2.38
CA PHE A 243 31.79 -9.86 1.41
C PHE A 243 32.20 -8.54 0.76
N ARG A 244 32.58 -7.53 1.56
CA ARG A 244 33.06 -6.24 1.04
C ARG A 244 34.27 -6.40 0.11
N GLN A 245 35.30 -7.11 0.56
CA GLN A 245 36.57 -7.22 -0.18
C GLN A 245 36.47 -8.09 -1.43
N ARG A 246 35.71 -9.17 -1.37
CA ARG A 246 35.67 -10.20 -2.43
C ARG A 246 34.56 -9.97 -3.43
N CYS A 247 33.44 -9.39 -3.01
CA CYS A 247 32.26 -9.25 -3.86
C CYS A 247 32.13 -7.88 -4.50
N PHE A 248 32.85 -6.86 -4.01
CA PHE A 248 32.82 -5.51 -4.57
C PHE A 248 34.15 -5.13 -5.23
N GLU A 249 34.07 -4.27 -6.23
CA GLU A 249 35.20 -3.64 -6.92
C GLU A 249 34.76 -2.24 -7.38
N GLU A 250 35.55 -1.21 -7.04
CA GLU A 250 35.27 0.20 -7.40
C GLU A 250 33.84 0.69 -7.03
N GLY A 251 33.30 0.20 -5.92
CA GLY A 251 31.97 0.58 -5.44
C GLY A 251 30.81 -0.20 -6.05
N LYS A 252 31.09 -1.20 -6.89
CA LYS A 252 30.07 -2.02 -7.54
C LYS A 252 30.21 -3.48 -7.14
N MET A 253 29.11 -4.19 -7.08
CA MET A 253 29.17 -5.64 -6.95
C MET A 253 29.74 -6.22 -8.25
N ARG A 254 30.69 -7.13 -8.13
CA ARG A 254 31.29 -7.81 -9.28
C ARG A 254 30.20 -8.53 -10.06
N GLU A 255 30.22 -8.41 -11.39
CA GLU A 255 29.17 -8.92 -12.27
C GLU A 255 28.92 -10.43 -12.10
N GLU A 256 29.98 -11.20 -11.89
CA GLU A 256 29.90 -12.65 -11.64
C GLU A 256 29.13 -12.97 -10.34
N VAL A 257 29.35 -12.18 -9.28
CA VAL A 257 28.66 -12.34 -8.00
C VAL A 257 27.21 -11.90 -8.13
N ARG A 258 26.96 -10.75 -8.78
CA ARG A 258 25.61 -10.24 -9.04
C ARG A 258 24.79 -11.27 -9.81
N SER A 259 25.33 -11.80 -10.91
CA SER A 259 24.69 -12.83 -11.74
C SER A 259 24.36 -14.09 -10.94
N LYS A 260 25.31 -14.59 -10.13
CA LYS A 260 25.12 -15.75 -9.26
C LYS A 260 24.00 -15.53 -8.25
N VAL A 261 23.98 -14.39 -7.55
CA VAL A 261 22.97 -14.08 -6.53
C VAL A 261 21.58 -14.06 -7.17
N PHE A 262 21.41 -13.40 -8.32
CA PHE A 262 20.13 -13.37 -9.02
C PHE A 262 19.71 -14.75 -9.53
N GLU A 263 20.62 -15.55 -10.09
CA GLU A 263 20.31 -16.91 -10.56
C GLU A 263 19.81 -17.81 -9.44
N LEU A 264 20.45 -17.77 -8.26
CA LEU A 264 20.06 -18.57 -7.10
C LEU A 264 18.73 -18.10 -6.51
N MET A 265 18.54 -16.78 -6.42
CA MET A 265 17.29 -16.18 -5.96
C MET A 265 16.12 -16.53 -6.90
N ASP A 266 16.28 -16.33 -8.21
CA ASP A 266 15.24 -16.61 -9.20
C ASP A 266 14.78 -18.07 -9.11
N ARG A 267 15.73 -19.02 -9.01
CA ARG A 267 15.41 -20.44 -8.81
C ARG A 267 14.62 -20.70 -7.53
N GLN A 268 14.99 -20.04 -6.43
CA GLN A 268 14.25 -20.20 -5.17
C GLN A 268 12.82 -19.67 -5.31
N LEU A 269 12.66 -18.50 -5.92
CA LEU A 269 11.35 -17.88 -6.14
C LEU A 269 10.47 -18.69 -7.09
N GLU A 270 11.03 -19.25 -8.17
CA GLU A 270 10.32 -20.13 -9.11
C GLU A 270 9.71 -21.36 -8.43
N THR A 271 10.36 -21.89 -7.39
CA THR A 271 9.88 -23.08 -6.67
C THR A 271 8.85 -22.76 -5.57
N SER A 272 8.84 -21.51 -5.08
CA SER A 272 8.17 -21.15 -3.82
C SER A 272 7.11 -20.06 -3.95
N VAL A 273 7.14 -19.27 -5.02
CA VAL A 273 6.22 -18.17 -5.29
C VAL A 273 5.54 -18.41 -6.64
N GLU A 274 4.24 -18.70 -6.60
CA GLU A 274 3.47 -19.08 -7.79
C GLU A 274 3.25 -17.90 -8.75
N ASP A 275 2.95 -16.72 -8.20
CA ASP A 275 2.60 -15.53 -8.99
C ASP A 275 3.84 -14.91 -9.65
N THR A 276 3.74 -14.60 -10.96
CA THR A 276 4.87 -14.05 -11.73
C THR A 276 5.12 -12.58 -11.44
N GLU A 277 4.07 -11.79 -11.20
CA GLU A 277 4.21 -10.38 -10.84
C GLU A 277 4.84 -10.22 -9.47
N ASP A 278 4.48 -11.08 -8.52
CA ASP A 278 5.08 -11.10 -7.19
C ASP A 278 6.58 -11.45 -7.26
N ARG A 279 6.95 -12.44 -8.09
CA ARG A 279 8.37 -12.78 -8.34
C ARG A 279 9.15 -11.59 -8.91
N LEU A 280 8.60 -10.90 -9.91
CA LEU A 280 9.23 -9.72 -10.50
C LEU A 280 9.35 -8.56 -9.51
N ALA A 281 8.36 -8.36 -8.64
CA ALA A 281 8.40 -7.34 -7.60
C ALA A 281 9.46 -7.65 -6.54
N ILE A 282 9.53 -8.89 -6.03
CA ILE A 282 10.55 -9.32 -5.09
C ILE A 282 11.95 -9.16 -5.70
N ARG A 283 12.13 -9.53 -6.97
CA ARG A 283 13.39 -9.31 -7.69
C ARG A 283 13.81 -7.84 -7.73
N ARG A 284 12.87 -6.90 -7.88
CA ARG A 284 13.17 -5.46 -7.82
C ARG A 284 13.60 -5.02 -6.43
N ASP A 285 13.02 -5.59 -5.36
CA ASP A 285 13.49 -5.34 -3.99
C ASP A 285 14.95 -5.79 -3.82
N PHE A 286 15.31 -6.97 -4.35
CA PHE A 286 16.70 -7.44 -4.36
C PHE A 286 17.64 -6.51 -5.12
N GLU A 287 17.21 -6.04 -6.29
CA GLU A 287 17.99 -5.10 -7.09
C GLU A 287 18.23 -3.79 -6.34
N ALA A 288 17.19 -3.24 -5.72
CA ALA A 288 17.31 -2.03 -4.90
C ALA A 288 18.25 -2.23 -3.70
N GLU A 289 18.23 -3.38 -3.04
CA GLU A 289 19.16 -3.66 -1.94
C GLU A 289 20.60 -3.88 -2.40
N ILE A 290 20.82 -4.46 -3.59
CA ILE A 290 22.17 -4.53 -4.17
C ILE A 290 22.67 -3.11 -4.50
N GLU A 291 21.85 -2.27 -5.11
CA GLU A 291 22.19 -0.86 -5.38
C GLU A 291 22.52 -0.11 -4.09
N PHE A 292 21.72 -0.30 -3.04
CA PHE A 292 22.02 0.27 -1.72
C PHE A 292 23.37 -0.22 -1.18
N LEU A 293 23.66 -1.53 -1.25
CA LEU A 293 24.94 -2.10 -0.82
C LEU A 293 26.12 -1.56 -1.64
N GLU A 294 25.94 -1.32 -2.94
CA GLU A 294 26.92 -0.67 -3.82
C GLU A 294 27.21 0.76 -3.36
N GLU A 295 26.18 1.55 -3.06
CA GLU A 295 26.32 2.93 -2.55
C GLU A 295 27.11 2.99 -1.23
N VAL A 296 26.85 2.06 -0.31
CA VAL A 296 27.49 2.05 1.01
C VAL A 296 28.81 1.27 1.06
N SER A 297 29.22 0.62 -0.03
CA SER A 297 30.41 -0.23 -0.10
C SER A 297 31.74 0.49 0.15
N PHE A 298 31.79 1.81 -0.08
CA PHE A 298 32.96 2.66 0.21
C PHE A 298 33.12 2.97 1.70
N SER A 299 32.10 2.70 2.51
CA SER A 299 32.11 2.85 3.97
C SER A 299 32.16 1.47 4.64
N PRO A 300 32.50 1.38 5.94
CA PRO A 300 32.24 0.14 6.66
C PRO A 300 30.73 -0.12 6.64
N PHE A 301 30.30 -1.37 6.38
CA PHE A 301 28.89 -1.79 6.36
C PHE A 301 28.21 -1.74 7.75
N THR A 302 28.67 -0.86 8.63
CA THR A 302 28.23 -0.71 10.03
C THR A 302 26.71 -0.57 10.11
N GLY A 303 26.06 -1.52 10.78
CA GLY A 303 24.61 -1.50 11.05
C GLY A 303 23.70 -1.79 9.85
N VAL A 304 24.25 -2.28 8.72
CA VAL A 304 23.47 -2.58 7.51
C VAL A 304 22.84 -3.97 7.54
N PHE A 305 23.51 -4.93 8.20
CA PHE A 305 23.12 -6.33 8.32
C PHE A 305 22.44 -6.62 9.67
N LEU A 306 21.63 -7.67 9.72
CA LEU A 306 21.16 -8.21 10.99
C LEU A 306 22.29 -9.01 11.64
N LEU A 307 22.64 -8.64 12.87
CA LEU A 307 23.69 -9.27 13.66
C LEU A 307 23.08 -9.93 14.90
N PRO A 308 23.68 -11.03 15.41
CA PRO A 308 23.27 -11.60 16.68
C PRO A 308 23.35 -10.57 17.80
N ASP A 309 22.39 -10.57 18.70
CA ASP A 309 22.44 -9.77 19.92
C ASP A 309 23.71 -10.17 20.69
N GLN A 310 24.59 -9.19 20.94
CA GLN A 310 25.73 -9.46 21.82
C GLN A 310 25.17 -9.64 23.24
N PRO A 311 25.58 -10.70 23.97
CA PRO A 311 25.21 -10.80 25.37
C PRO A 311 25.66 -9.50 26.04
N GLU A 312 24.74 -8.82 26.74
CA GLU A 312 25.12 -7.72 27.62
C GLU A 312 26.26 -8.25 28.49
N ASP A 313 27.44 -7.63 28.36
CA ASP A 313 28.53 -7.89 29.29
C ASP A 313 27.96 -7.62 30.69
N GLU A 314 27.71 -8.68 31.45
CA GLU A 314 27.35 -8.59 32.87
C GLU A 314 28.54 -7.90 33.57
N GLU A 315 28.46 -6.58 33.74
CA GLU A 315 29.33 -5.80 34.65
C GLU A 315 29.09 -6.19 36.12
#